data_AF-A0A2M7JLW5-F1
#
_entry.id   AF-A0A2M7JLW5-F1
#
_cell.length_a   1.000
_cell.length_b   1.000
_cell.length_c   1.000
_cell.angle_alpha   90.00
_cell.angle_beta   90.00
_cell.angle_gamma   90.00
#
_symmetry.space_group_name_H-M   'P 1'
#
loop_
_entity.id
_entity.type
_entity.pdbx_description
1 polymer ?
#
loop_
_entity_poly.entity_id
_entity_poly.type
_entity_poly.pdbx_seq_one_letter_code
_entity_poly.pdbx_strand_id
1 'polypeptide(L)'
;MDTDDLTEMAWGAIVSASQVSDTLKAELGAMASRFKTEDEWLRGVRAHLVEIFEDPAEYVDYWDLENAKGVTATMIGSIAAELRGRVDSILPMPMEKRGSRSW
;
A
#
# COMPACT_ATOMS: atom_id res chain seq x y z
N MET A 1 -9.17 4.69 -11.89
CA MET A 1 -7.85 4.53 -12.52
C MET A 1 -7.46 3.06 -12.38
N ASP A 2 -6.48 2.57 -13.13
CA ASP A 2 -5.87 1.28 -12.84
C ASP A 2 -4.42 1.48 -12.35
N THR A 3 -3.73 0.41 -12.00
CA THR A 3 -2.33 0.50 -11.53
C THR A 3 -1.37 1.05 -12.57
N ASP A 4 -1.76 1.06 -13.84
CA ASP A 4 -0.96 1.62 -14.94
C ASP A 4 -0.92 3.15 -14.94
N ASP A 5 -1.91 3.78 -14.29
CA ASP A 5 -1.98 5.22 -14.13
C ASP A 5 -1.13 5.73 -12.95
N LEU A 6 -0.50 4.83 -12.18
CA LEU A 6 0.35 5.18 -11.06
C LEU A 6 1.75 5.56 -11.53
N THR A 7 2.29 6.63 -10.97
CA THR A 7 3.69 7.02 -11.08
C THR A 7 4.60 5.95 -10.48
N GLU A 8 5.89 6.04 -10.81
CA GLU A 8 6.89 5.08 -10.32
C GLU A 8 6.91 5.01 -8.78
N MET A 9 6.82 6.17 -8.12
CA MET A 9 6.84 6.24 -6.65
C MET A 9 5.58 5.63 -6.02
N ALA A 10 4.40 5.91 -6.58
CA ALA A 10 3.14 5.34 -6.08
C ALA A 10 3.08 3.82 -6.32
N TRP A 11 3.50 3.36 -7.50
CA TRP A 11 3.65 1.94 -7.79
C TRP A 11 4.64 1.25 -6.84
N GLY A 12 5.72 1.94 -6.46
CA GLY A 12 6.70 1.46 -5.50
C GLY A 12 6.09 1.09 -4.13
N ALA A 13 4.99 1.72 -3.72
CA ALA A 13 4.28 1.33 -2.50
C ALA A 13 3.63 -0.05 -2.63
N ILE A 14 3.00 -0.34 -3.77
CA ILE A 14 2.42 -1.67 -4.07
C ILE A 14 3.51 -2.73 -4.11
N VAL A 15 4.63 -2.44 -4.79
CA VAL A 15 5.76 -3.38 -4.90
C VAL A 15 6.37 -3.65 -3.53
N SER A 16 6.53 -2.65 -2.66
CA SER A 16 7.09 -2.88 -1.33
C SER A 16 6.18 -3.66 -0.39
N ALA A 17 4.86 -3.56 -0.54
CA ALA A 17 3.94 -4.44 0.20
C ALA A 17 4.21 -5.93 -0.07
N SER A 18 4.63 -6.29 -1.30
CA SER A 18 4.91 -7.68 -1.69
C SER A 18 6.13 -8.28 -1.00
N GLN A 19 6.94 -7.47 -0.31
CA GLN A 19 8.07 -7.98 0.47
C GLN A 19 7.60 -8.71 1.74
N VAL A 20 6.38 -8.41 2.20
CA VAL A 20 5.80 -8.98 3.41
C VAL A 20 4.51 -9.74 3.11
N SER A 21 3.62 -9.20 2.28
CA SER A 21 2.31 -9.79 2.03
C SER A 21 1.83 -9.54 0.61
N ASP A 22 1.73 -10.61 -0.18
CA ASP A 22 1.08 -10.58 -1.50
C ASP A 22 -0.40 -10.20 -1.40
N THR A 23 -1.06 -10.52 -0.28
CA THR A 23 -2.43 -10.10 0.01
C THR A 23 -2.50 -8.58 0.10
N LEU A 24 -1.63 -7.95 0.90
CA LEU A 24 -1.59 -6.49 1.00
C LEU A 24 -1.27 -5.83 -0.34
N LYS A 25 -0.30 -6.38 -1.09
CA LYS A 25 -0.01 -5.92 -2.47
C LYS A 25 -1.27 -5.94 -3.34
N ALA A 26 -2.00 -7.05 -3.33
CA ALA A 26 -3.20 -7.22 -4.14
C ALA A 26 -4.30 -6.23 -3.73
N GLU A 27 -4.50 -6.01 -2.42
CA GLU A 27 -5.47 -5.03 -1.92
C GLU A 27 -5.12 -3.60 -2.35
N LEU A 28 -3.87 -3.18 -2.17
CA LEU A 28 -3.41 -1.84 -2.58
C LEU A 28 -3.58 -1.61 -4.09
N GLY A 29 -3.29 -2.63 -4.90
CA GLY A 29 -3.53 -2.61 -6.35
C GLY A 29 -5.01 -2.51 -6.68
N ALA A 30 -5.85 -3.37 -6.09
CA ALA A 30 -7.29 -3.37 -6.32
C ALA A 30 -7.96 -2.05 -5.91
N MET A 31 -7.45 -1.38 -4.88
CA MET A 31 -7.91 -0.06 -4.46
C MET A 31 -7.79 1.00 -5.55
N ALA A 32 -6.85 0.89 -6.51
CA ALA A 32 -6.69 1.87 -7.60
C ALA A 32 -7.98 2.07 -8.40
N SER A 33 -8.72 0.99 -8.65
CA SER A 33 -10.01 1.01 -9.35
C SER A 33 -11.07 1.90 -8.69
N ARG A 34 -10.94 2.15 -7.37
CA ARG A 34 -11.90 2.92 -6.56
C ARG A 34 -11.68 4.44 -6.65
N PHE A 35 -10.56 4.90 -7.19
CA PHE A 35 -10.18 6.31 -7.21
C PHE A 35 -9.97 6.83 -8.64
N LYS A 36 -10.12 8.14 -8.82
CA LYS A 36 -9.95 8.78 -10.14
C LYS A 36 -8.53 9.26 -10.38
N THR A 37 -7.80 9.59 -9.32
CA THR A 37 -6.44 10.12 -9.40
C THR A 37 -5.51 9.40 -8.43
N GLU A 38 -4.20 9.40 -8.73
CA GLU A 38 -3.19 8.85 -7.82
C GLU A 38 -3.24 9.52 -6.45
N ASP A 39 -3.51 10.81 -6.40
CA ASP A 39 -3.59 11.59 -5.17
C ASP A 39 -4.75 11.13 -4.26
N GLU A 40 -5.91 10.83 -4.86
CA GLU A 40 -7.04 10.21 -4.15
C GLU A 40 -6.67 8.79 -3.68
N TRP A 41 -6.02 8.01 -4.54
CA TRP A 41 -5.56 6.66 -4.20
C TRP A 41 -4.55 6.67 -3.05
N LEU A 42 -3.55 7.54 -3.07
CA LEU A 42 -2.55 7.69 -2.00
C LEU A 42 -3.22 8.04 -0.67
N ARG A 43 -4.21 8.93 -0.65
CA ARG A 43 -4.96 9.26 0.58
C ARG A 43 -5.77 8.06 1.07
N GLY A 44 -6.40 7.30 0.16
CA GLY A 44 -7.13 6.07 0.49
C GLY A 44 -6.22 4.99 1.05
N VAL A 45 -5.09 4.73 0.40
CA VAL A 45 -4.05 3.81 0.87
C VAL A 45 -3.53 4.23 2.23
N ARG A 46 -3.24 5.52 2.43
CA ARG A 46 -2.80 6.03 3.73
C ARG A 46 -3.81 5.71 4.84
N ALA A 47 -5.10 5.94 4.60
CA ALA A 47 -6.15 5.64 5.58
C ALA A 47 -6.20 4.14 5.90
N HIS A 48 -6.18 3.29 4.87
CA HIS A 48 -6.18 1.84 5.04
C HIS A 48 -4.94 1.33 5.80
N LEU A 49 -3.77 1.87 5.52
CA LEU A 49 -2.53 1.53 6.26
C LEU A 49 -2.57 1.99 7.72
N VAL A 50 -3.31 3.06 8.05
CA VAL A 50 -3.53 3.48 9.44
C VAL A 50 -4.42 2.47 10.16
N GLU A 51 -5.52 2.04 9.54
CA GLU A 51 -6.40 1.00 10.11
C GLU A 51 -5.62 -0.29 10.39
N ILE A 52 -4.81 -0.76 9.44
CA ILE A 52 -3.94 -1.93 9.63
C ILE A 52 -2.92 -1.72 10.74
N PHE A 53 -2.35 -0.52 10.86
CA PHE A 53 -1.36 -0.22 11.89
C PHE A 53 -1.97 -0.14 13.29
N GLU A 54 -3.24 0.28 13.41
CA GLU A 54 -3.95 0.36 14.68
C GLU A 54 -4.29 -1.02 15.25
N ASP A 55 -4.64 -1.99 14.41
CA ASP A 55 -4.80 -3.40 14.80
C ASP A 55 -4.24 -4.37 13.74
N PRO A 56 -2.92 -4.61 13.72
CA PRO A 56 -2.33 -5.53 12.76
C PRO A 56 -2.66 -7.00 13.04
N ALA A 57 -3.10 -7.33 14.26
CA ALA A 57 -3.50 -8.68 14.62
C ALA A 57 -4.86 -9.03 13.99
N GLU A 58 -5.81 -8.10 14.02
CA GLU A 58 -7.10 -8.24 13.33
C GLU A 58 -6.91 -8.47 11.83
N TYR A 59 -6.04 -7.69 11.18
CA TYR A 59 -5.75 -7.87 9.75
C TYR A 59 -5.12 -9.23 9.43
N VAL A 60 -4.20 -9.71 10.27
CA VAL A 60 -3.56 -11.02 10.11
C VAL A 60 -4.56 -12.15 10.30
N ASP A 61 -5.44 -12.05 11.29
CA ASP A 61 -6.48 -13.04 11.57
C ASP A 61 -7.54 -13.08 10.46
N TYR A 62 -8.03 -11.91 10.02
CA TYR A 62 -9.03 -11.78 8.96
C TYR A 62 -8.61 -12.50 7.66
N TRP A 63 -7.32 -12.41 7.32
CA TRP A 63 -6.75 -13.01 6.13
C TRP A 63 -6.07 -14.37 6.37
N ASP A 64 -6.11 -14.88 7.61
CA ASP A 64 -5.41 -16.11 8.05
C ASP A 64 -3.92 -16.14 7.65
N LEU A 65 -3.26 -14.98 7.71
CA LEU A 65 -1.92 -14.79 7.13
C LEU A 65 -0.83 -15.53 7.90
N GLU A 66 -1.00 -15.68 9.21
CA GLU A 66 -0.03 -16.38 10.04
C GLU A 66 0.01 -17.87 9.67
N ASN A 67 -1.16 -18.51 9.54
CA ASN A 67 -1.23 -19.93 9.18
C ASN A 67 -0.93 -20.17 7.69
N ALA A 68 -1.48 -19.34 6.80
CA ALA A 68 -1.37 -19.55 5.36
C ALA A 68 -0.01 -19.13 4.78
N LYS A 69 0.64 -18.13 5.38
CA LYS A 69 1.81 -17.43 4.80
C LYS A 69 2.94 -17.18 5.79
N GLY A 70 2.79 -17.51 7.07
CA GLY A 70 3.81 -17.22 8.09
C GLY A 70 4.02 -15.73 8.35
N VAL A 71 3.04 -14.90 7.99
CA VAL A 71 3.12 -13.44 8.13
C VAL A 71 2.48 -13.04 9.45
N THR A 72 3.29 -12.45 10.33
CA THR A 72 2.88 -12.10 11.71
C THR A 72 2.35 -10.68 11.81
N ALA A 73 1.62 -10.37 12.89
CA ALA A 73 1.13 -9.02 13.19
C ALA A 73 2.28 -8.00 13.27
N THR A 74 3.45 -8.39 13.81
CA THR A 74 4.64 -7.52 13.86
C THR A 74 5.14 -7.16 12.45
N MET A 75 5.16 -8.13 11.53
CA MET A 75 5.56 -7.89 10.14
C MET A 75 4.58 -6.96 9.43
N ILE A 76 3.27 -7.20 9.59
CA ILE A 76 2.21 -6.37 9.02
C ILE A 76 2.24 -4.94 9.58
N GLY A 77 2.33 -4.78 10.91
CA GLY A 77 2.41 -3.46 11.52
C GLY A 77 3.65 -2.68 11.07
N SER A 78 4.79 -3.35 10.92
CA SER A 78 6.03 -2.72 10.46
C SER A 78 5.94 -2.26 9.01
N ILE A 79 5.44 -3.11 8.10
CA ILE A 79 5.30 -2.72 6.69
C ILE A 79 4.21 -1.65 6.51
N ALA A 80 3.13 -1.69 7.29
CA ALA A 80 2.10 -0.66 7.25
C ALA A 80 2.64 0.71 7.66
N ALA A 81 3.44 0.77 8.73
CA ALA A 81 4.11 1.99 9.15
C ALA A 81 5.11 2.53 8.11
N GLU A 82 5.90 1.64 7.50
CA GLU A 82 6.86 2.01 6.45
C GLU A 82 6.15 2.56 5.21
N LEU A 83 5.15 1.84 4.70
CA LEU A 83 4.38 2.25 3.52
C LEU A 83 3.65 3.55 3.78
N ARG A 84 3.10 3.76 4.98
CA ARG A 84 2.49 5.05 5.37
C ARG A 84 3.50 6.18 5.27
N GLY A 85 4.71 6.00 5.81
CA GLY A 85 5.79 6.99 5.72
C GLY A 85 6.17 7.33 4.27
N ARG A 86 6.21 6.32 3.39
CA ARG A 86 6.43 6.53 1.95
C ARG A 86 5.31 7.35 1.32
N VAL A 87 4.05 6.98 1.55
CA VAL A 87 2.88 7.71 1.05
C VAL A 87 2.89 9.17 1.54
N ASP A 88 3.18 9.39 2.82
CA ASP A 88 3.29 10.73 3.42
C ASP A 88 4.39 11.57 2.76
N SER A 89 5.47 10.95 2.29
CA SER A 89 6.51 11.64 1.52
C SER A 89 6.10 11.95 0.08
N ILE A 90 5.28 11.11 -0.56
CA ILE A 90 4.83 11.25 -1.96
C ILE A 90 3.78 12.33 -2.12
N LEU A 91 2.77 12.35 -1.24
CA LEU A 91 1.64 13.29 -1.30
C LEU A 91 2.03 14.77 -1.51
N PRO A 92 3.03 15.35 -0.81
CA PRO A 92 3.42 16.74 -1.03
C PRO A 92 4.24 16.97 -2.31
N MET A 93 4.71 15.92 -2.98
CA MET A 93 5.50 16.08 -4.20
C MET A 93 4.61 16.39 -5.41
N PRO A 94 4.97 17.37 -6.25
CA PRO A 94 4.32 17.60 -7.54
C PRO A 94 4.37 16.35 -8.42
N MET A 95 3.31 16.11 -9.20
CA MET A 95 3.16 14.89 -10.02
C MET A 95 4.35 14.65 -10.96
N GLU A 96 4.91 15.72 -11.53
CA GLU A 96 6.03 15.68 -12.48
C GLU A 96 7.33 15.19 -11.84
N LYS A 97 7.42 15.17 -10.51
CA LYS A 97 8.59 14.71 -9.76
C LYS A 97 8.43 13.29 -9.20
N ARG A 98 7.27 12.65 -9.38
CA ARG A 98 6.98 11.31 -8.83
C ARG A 98 7.45 10.15 -9.71
N GLY A 99 8.16 10.46 -10.79
CA GLY A 99 8.69 9.49 -11.74
C GLY A 99 7.65 8.98 -12.73
N SER A 100 8.10 8.56 -13.90
CA SER A 100 7.28 7.99 -14.97
C SER A 100 7.63 6.51 -15.16
N ARG A 101 6.61 5.66 -15.33
CA ARG A 101 6.85 4.24 -15.61
C ARG A 101 7.05 4.01 -17.12
N SER A 102 8.15 3.37 -17.49
CA SER A 102 8.35 2.80 -18.82
C SER A 102 8.12 1.28 -18.75
N TRP A 103 7.24 0.78 -19.60
CA TRP A 103 6.90 -0.64 -19.70
C TRP A 103 7.83 -1.40 -20.63
#